data_AF-A0A8S3FEY8-F1
#
_entry.id   AF-A0A8S3FEY8-F1
#
_cell.length_a   1.000
_cell.length_b   1.000
_cell.length_c   1.000
_cell.angle_alpha   90.00
_cell.angle_beta   90.00
_cell.angle_gamma   90.00
#
_symmetry.space_group_name_H-M   'P 1'
#
loop_
_entity.id
_entity.type
_entity.pdbx_description
1 polymer ?
#
loop_
_entity_poly.entity_id
_entity_poly.type
_entity_poly.pdbx_seq_one_letter_code
_entity_poly.pdbx_strand_id
1 'polypeptide(L)'
;MMEQNDDCKFFIVILPENKNIGDRMYGDLKKLCELHYGFGIATQMIKLKEKESANKWSYSRLNSILLKINTKLDGTNSTLSVPDVIGQFFSRGHQYMYVGVDLSHGAPGSGRKCSTVAVVASADDIPNRYFKEIYVQERSAEARGESRECVVDMKQIMKSLISQYKEHRGYPPKAIVIYRDGIADSEFDSVFEYELMATREACVELSSIYQPYLTYIVVNKRHHTRFFPVDLKGNVTAGTVVDSREVINPTTYNFFLNSHHSDK
;
A
#
# COMPACT_ATOMS: atom_id res chain seq x y z
N MET A 1 37.88 9.36 -4.64
CA MET A 1 37.63 8.57 -3.41
C MET A 1 36.66 9.37 -2.57
N MET A 2 35.37 8.98 -2.54
CA MET A 2 34.47 9.50 -1.50
C MET A 2 34.83 8.74 -0.22
N GLU A 3 35.26 9.46 0.82
CA GLU A 3 35.43 8.88 2.15
C GLU A 3 34.12 8.19 2.54
N GLN A 4 34.20 6.91 2.91
CA GLN A 4 33.07 6.17 3.45
C GLN A 4 32.70 6.79 4.79
N ASN A 5 31.62 7.56 4.78
CA ASN A 5 30.98 8.03 5.99
C ASN A 5 29.97 6.95 6.42
N ASP A 6 30.43 6.02 7.25
CA ASP A 6 29.65 4.87 7.74
C ASP A 6 28.42 5.28 8.60
N ASP A 7 28.27 6.58 8.90
CA ASP A 7 27.15 7.15 9.65
C ASP A 7 26.05 7.77 8.78
N CYS A 8 26.17 7.76 7.45
CA CYS A 8 25.18 8.39 6.58
C CYS A 8 23.87 7.59 6.51
N LYS A 9 22.82 8.09 7.17
CA LYS A 9 21.50 7.43 7.21
C LYS A 9 20.52 7.90 6.11
N PHE A 10 20.85 8.96 5.39
CA PHE A 10 19.90 9.61 4.48
C PHE A 10 20.55 10.51 3.43
N PHE A 11 20.05 10.47 2.19
CA PHE A 11 20.43 11.43 1.15
C PHE A 11 19.26 12.29 0.68
N ILE A 12 19.49 13.60 0.59
CA ILE A 12 18.67 14.51 -0.22
C ILE A 12 19.37 14.67 -1.57
N VAL A 13 18.66 14.33 -2.63
CA VAL A 13 19.20 14.36 -3.99
C VAL A 13 18.40 15.34 -4.82
N ILE A 14 19.11 16.28 -5.46
CA ILE A 14 18.50 17.24 -6.37
C ILE A 14 18.64 16.71 -7.79
N LEU A 15 17.51 16.53 -8.47
CA LEU A 15 17.44 16.02 -9.83
C LEU A 15 17.26 17.16 -10.84
N PRO A 16 17.84 17.03 -12.05
CA PRO A 16 17.62 17.99 -13.12
C PRO A 16 16.15 17.98 -13.56
N GLU A 17 15.69 19.13 -14.07
CA GLU A 17 14.31 19.26 -14.58
C GLU A 17 14.08 18.44 -15.85
N ASN A 18 15.12 18.28 -16.67
CA ASN A 18 15.05 17.48 -17.89
C ASN A 18 14.50 16.09 -17.58
N LYS A 19 13.28 15.82 -18.03
CA LYS A 19 12.54 14.61 -17.65
C LYS A 19 13.31 13.34 -17.97
N ASN A 20 13.92 13.24 -19.15
CA ASN A 20 14.62 12.03 -19.58
C ASN A 20 15.88 11.77 -18.73
N ILE A 21 16.66 12.81 -18.45
CA ILE A 21 17.87 12.69 -17.63
C ILE A 21 17.48 12.45 -16.17
N GLY A 22 16.55 13.25 -15.65
CA GLY A 22 16.09 13.17 -14.26
C GLY A 22 15.43 11.83 -13.93
N ASP A 23 14.61 11.27 -14.83
CA ASP A 23 13.96 9.98 -14.60
C ASP A 23 14.95 8.81 -14.68
N ARG A 24 15.97 8.88 -15.55
CA ARG A 24 17.07 7.89 -15.57
C ARG A 24 17.89 7.94 -14.29
N MET A 25 18.36 9.13 -13.92
CA MET A 25 19.12 9.35 -12.67
C MET A 25 18.33 8.91 -11.44
N TYR A 26 17.02 9.21 -11.40
CA TYR A 26 16.13 8.74 -10.34
C TYR A 26 16.17 7.21 -10.23
N GLY A 27 15.99 6.51 -11.35
CA GLY A 27 15.98 5.04 -11.38
C GLY A 27 17.32 4.44 -10.95
N ASP A 28 18.42 4.96 -11.48
CA ASP A 28 19.77 4.45 -11.18
C ASP A 28 20.14 4.68 -9.71
N LEU A 29 19.89 5.87 -9.17
CA LEU A 29 20.18 6.18 -7.77
C LEU A 29 19.25 5.42 -6.81
N LYS A 30 17.97 5.22 -7.16
CA LYS A 30 17.07 4.38 -6.36
C LYS A 30 17.56 2.95 -6.27
N LYS A 31 17.94 2.35 -7.40
CA LYS A 31 18.54 1.00 -7.41
C LYS A 31 19.84 0.98 -6.62
N LEU A 32 20.70 1.98 -6.80
CA LEU A 32 21.99 2.05 -6.14
C LEU A 32 21.85 2.12 -4.61
N CYS A 33 20.99 2.99 -4.09
CA CYS A 33 20.85 3.21 -2.65
C CYS A 33 19.97 2.16 -1.95
N GLU A 34 18.93 1.66 -2.61
CA GLU A 34 17.94 0.76 -1.98
C GLU A 34 18.21 -0.73 -2.25
N LEU A 35 18.82 -1.09 -3.40
CA LEU A 35 19.03 -2.49 -3.79
C LEU A 35 20.50 -2.91 -3.79
N HIS A 36 21.41 -2.02 -4.19
CA HIS A 36 22.82 -2.36 -4.31
C HIS A 36 23.62 -1.95 -3.05
N TYR A 37 24.70 -2.68 -2.79
CA TYR A 37 25.69 -2.43 -1.73
C TYR A 37 25.21 -2.56 -0.27
N GLY A 38 24.00 -3.06 0.00
CA GLY A 38 23.56 -3.42 1.36
C GLY A 38 23.39 -2.23 2.32
N PHE A 39 23.47 -1.00 1.82
CA PHE A 39 23.39 0.20 2.66
C PHE A 39 21.96 0.48 3.15
N GLY A 40 20.93 0.13 2.37
CA GLY A 40 19.53 0.40 2.72
C GLY A 40 19.27 1.89 3.01
N ILE A 41 20.00 2.80 2.36
CA ILE A 41 19.95 4.24 2.70
C ILE A 41 18.71 4.86 2.06
N ALA A 42 17.87 5.46 2.89
CA ALA A 42 16.71 6.20 2.44
C ALA A 42 17.12 7.47 1.67
N THR A 43 16.39 7.74 0.57
CA THR A 43 16.67 8.89 -0.31
C THR A 43 15.44 9.77 -0.52
N GLN A 44 15.60 11.09 -0.49
CA GLN A 44 14.60 12.07 -0.92
C GLN A 44 15.06 12.80 -2.19
N MET A 45 14.48 12.37 -3.32
CA MET A 45 14.70 12.96 -4.63
C MET A 45 13.82 14.21 -4.80
N ILE A 46 14.39 15.33 -5.26
CA ILE A 46 13.68 16.57 -5.50
C ILE A 46 14.04 17.11 -6.88
N LYS A 47 13.05 17.19 -7.78
CA LYS A 47 13.25 17.80 -9.11
C LYS A 47 13.28 19.32 -9.00
N LEU A 48 14.32 19.96 -9.50
CA LEU A 48 14.30 21.42 -9.66
C LEU A 48 13.28 21.81 -10.72
N LYS A 49 12.64 22.96 -10.53
CA LYS A 49 11.80 23.61 -11.54
C LYS A 49 12.46 24.93 -11.90
N GLU A 50 12.71 25.20 -13.17
CA GLU A 50 13.38 26.39 -13.71
C GLU A 50 12.76 27.70 -13.21
N LYS A 51 11.45 27.72 -12.95
CA LYS A 51 10.71 28.90 -12.47
C LYS A 51 10.75 29.11 -10.95
N GLU A 52 11.27 28.16 -10.19
CA GLU A 52 11.53 28.33 -8.76
C GLU A 52 12.96 28.83 -8.62
N SER A 53 13.16 30.15 -8.53
CA SER A 53 14.43 30.70 -8.05
C SER A 53 14.80 29.99 -6.74
N ALA A 54 16.08 29.70 -6.51
CA ALA A 54 16.57 28.96 -5.34
C ALA A 54 16.02 29.48 -3.98
N ASN A 55 15.56 30.73 -3.94
CA ASN A 55 15.02 31.42 -2.76
C ASN A 55 13.47 31.44 -2.63
N LYS A 56 12.70 30.77 -3.50
CA LYS A 56 11.23 30.81 -3.48
C LYS A 56 10.60 29.41 -3.55
N TRP A 57 10.84 28.62 -2.51
CA TRP A 57 10.10 27.38 -2.31
C TRP A 57 8.76 27.68 -1.64
N SER A 58 7.66 27.17 -2.18
CA SER A 58 6.36 27.32 -1.51
C SER A 58 6.34 26.50 -0.22
N TYR A 59 5.70 27.05 0.82
CA TYR A 59 5.51 26.35 2.08
C TYR A 59 4.85 24.98 1.89
N SER A 60 3.84 24.90 1.02
CA SER A 60 3.15 23.64 0.68
C SER A 60 4.09 22.56 0.13
N ARG A 61 5.02 22.95 -0.75
CA ARG A 61 6.02 22.03 -1.31
C ARG A 61 7.01 21.56 -0.25
N LEU A 62 7.53 22.48 0.57
CA LEU A 62 8.44 22.14 1.67
C LEU A 62 7.75 21.21 2.67
N ASN A 63 6.51 21.50 3.05
CA ASN A 63 5.73 20.66 3.94
C ASN A 63 5.57 19.24 3.38
N SER A 64 5.18 19.10 2.11
CA SER A 64 5.07 17.79 1.45
C SER A 64 6.39 17.01 1.42
N ILE A 65 7.53 17.70 1.28
CA ILE A 65 8.85 17.07 1.32
C ILE A 65 9.18 16.63 2.75
N LEU A 66 9.00 17.50 3.74
CA LEU A 66 9.29 17.21 5.14
C LEU A 66 8.44 16.04 5.66
N LEU A 67 7.15 15.97 5.29
CA LEU A 67 6.29 14.84 5.62
C LEU A 67 6.85 13.51 5.10
N LYS A 68 7.45 13.49 3.90
CA LYS A 68 8.07 12.29 3.31
C LYS A 68 9.41 11.97 3.96
N ILE A 69 10.21 12.98 4.29
CA ILE A 69 11.50 12.80 4.98
C ILE A 69 11.24 12.18 6.35
N ASN A 70 10.31 12.74 7.14
CA ASN A 70 9.97 12.24 8.46
C ASN A 70 9.59 10.74 8.41
N THR A 71 8.70 10.35 7.50
CA THR A 71 8.29 8.93 7.34
C THR A 71 9.41 8.00 6.89
N LYS A 72 10.40 8.49 6.14
CA LYS A 72 11.55 7.69 5.68
C LYS A 72 12.61 7.49 6.76
N LEU A 73 12.56 8.33 7.79
CA LEU A 73 13.41 8.26 8.98
C LEU A 73 12.62 7.71 10.17
N ASP A 74 11.60 6.88 9.89
CA ASP A 74 10.72 6.20 10.86
C ASP A 74 9.91 7.13 11.78
N GLY A 75 9.81 8.41 11.44
CA GLY A 75 8.99 9.39 12.16
C GLY A 75 7.50 9.32 11.82
N THR A 76 6.66 9.63 12.80
CA THR A 76 5.19 9.71 12.66
C THR A 76 4.75 11.15 12.44
N ASN A 77 4.07 11.42 11.33
CA ASN A 77 3.55 12.78 11.02
C ASN A 77 2.30 13.14 11.81
N SER A 78 1.37 12.19 11.92
CA SER A 78 0.09 12.33 12.61
C SER A 78 -0.43 10.94 12.95
N THR A 79 -1.28 10.85 13.96
CA THR A 79 -1.96 9.62 14.35
C THR A 79 -3.46 9.83 14.38
N LEU A 80 -4.23 8.75 14.23
CA LEU A 80 -5.67 8.81 14.33
C LEU A 80 -6.05 9.10 15.78
N SER A 81 -6.77 10.20 16.02
CA SER A 81 -7.54 10.35 17.25
C SER A 81 -8.71 9.38 17.15
N VAL A 82 -8.62 8.27 17.86
CA VAL A 82 -9.64 7.23 17.83
C VAL A 82 -10.80 7.69 18.71
N PRO A 83 -11.99 8.05 18.15
CA PRO A 83 -13.14 8.43 18.96
C PRO A 83 -13.60 7.22 19.80
N ASP A 84 -14.15 7.42 21.00
CA ASP A 84 -14.49 6.34 21.94
C ASP A 84 -15.28 5.16 21.32
N VAL A 85 -16.13 5.44 20.33
CA VAL A 85 -16.91 4.44 19.58
C VAL A 85 -16.01 3.48 18.80
N ILE A 86 -14.97 4.00 18.14
CA ILE A 86 -13.93 3.18 17.49
C ILE A 86 -12.91 2.70 18.52
N GLY A 87 -12.71 3.48 19.58
CA GLY A 87 -11.86 3.18 20.73
C GLY A 87 -12.22 1.86 21.35
N GLN A 88 -13.51 1.49 21.41
CA GLN A 88 -13.98 0.17 21.85
C GLN A 88 -13.45 -0.99 20.98
N PHE A 89 -13.26 -0.79 19.67
CA PHE A 89 -12.66 -1.80 18.79
C PHE A 89 -11.17 -1.97 19.06
N PHE A 90 -10.45 -0.91 19.41
CA PHE A 90 -9.02 -0.99 19.74
C PHE A 90 -8.74 -1.33 21.21
N SER A 91 -9.62 -0.92 22.13
CA SER A 91 -9.43 -0.98 23.60
C SER A 91 -9.67 -2.36 24.20
N ARG A 92 -10.34 -3.27 23.48
CA ARG A 92 -10.47 -4.68 23.88
C ARG A 92 -9.19 -5.50 23.61
N GLY A 93 -8.09 -4.85 23.27
CA GLY A 93 -6.80 -5.50 22.97
C GLY A 93 -6.85 -6.30 21.67
N HIS A 94 -7.70 -5.90 20.72
CA HIS A 94 -7.73 -6.50 19.40
C HIS A 94 -6.47 -6.04 18.64
N GLN A 95 -5.51 -6.96 18.56
CA GLN A 95 -4.20 -6.80 17.92
C GLN A 95 -4.41 -6.92 16.40
N TYR A 96 -4.89 -5.84 15.78
CA TYR A 96 -5.19 -5.79 14.35
C TYR A 96 -3.92 -5.57 13.53
N MET A 97 -3.77 -6.34 12.46
CA MET A 97 -2.80 -6.08 11.40
C MET A 97 -3.56 -5.72 10.12
N TYR A 98 -3.33 -4.52 9.60
CA TYR A 98 -3.91 -4.05 8.35
C TYR A 98 -2.95 -4.31 7.21
N VAL A 99 -3.41 -5.02 6.20
CA VAL A 99 -2.60 -5.44 5.05
C VAL A 99 -3.13 -4.80 3.79
N GLY A 100 -2.26 -4.20 2.99
CA GLY A 100 -2.58 -3.69 1.66
C GLY A 100 -1.90 -4.54 0.60
N VAL A 101 -2.65 -5.00 -0.40
CA VAL A 101 -2.16 -5.86 -1.50
C VAL A 101 -2.48 -5.20 -2.83
N ASP A 102 -1.44 -4.96 -3.63
CA ASP A 102 -1.56 -4.44 -5.00
C ASP A 102 -0.72 -5.29 -5.97
N LEU A 103 -1.27 -5.50 -7.17
CA LEU A 103 -0.62 -6.22 -8.25
C LEU A 103 -0.59 -5.31 -9.48
N SER A 104 0.61 -4.89 -9.88
CA SER A 104 0.81 -4.02 -11.02
C SER A 104 1.37 -4.79 -12.21
N HIS A 105 0.60 -4.77 -13.30
CA HIS A 105 1.06 -5.22 -14.61
C HIS A 105 1.88 -4.15 -15.34
N GLY A 106 2.77 -4.60 -16.22
CA GLY A 106 3.41 -3.71 -17.19
C GLY A 106 2.38 -3.09 -18.15
N ALA A 107 2.60 -1.85 -18.57
CA ALA A 107 1.72 -1.18 -19.53
C ALA A 107 1.57 -2.00 -20.82
N PRO A 108 0.41 -1.96 -21.50
CA PRO A 108 0.23 -2.60 -22.81
C PRO A 108 1.34 -2.17 -23.77
N GLY A 109 1.98 -3.12 -24.45
CA GLY A 109 3.08 -2.86 -25.39
C GLY A 109 4.45 -2.57 -24.75
N SER A 110 4.56 -2.56 -23.41
CA SER A 110 5.86 -2.34 -22.72
C SER A 110 6.87 -3.48 -22.86
N GLY A 111 6.48 -4.62 -23.43
CA GLY A 111 7.31 -5.84 -23.51
C GLY A 111 7.56 -6.51 -22.15
N ARG A 112 7.06 -5.93 -21.05
CA ARG A 112 7.25 -6.46 -19.70
C ARG A 112 6.33 -7.67 -19.48
N LYS A 113 6.97 -8.84 -19.30
CA LYS A 113 6.29 -10.14 -19.15
C LYS A 113 5.96 -10.51 -17.69
N CYS A 114 6.34 -9.69 -16.72
CA CYS A 114 6.15 -9.98 -15.29
C CYS A 114 5.34 -8.88 -14.59
N SER A 115 4.52 -9.28 -13.64
CA SER A 115 3.80 -8.38 -12.72
C SER A 115 4.68 -8.08 -11.50
N THR A 116 4.51 -6.91 -10.89
CA THR A 116 5.05 -6.65 -9.55
C THR A 116 3.92 -6.78 -8.54
N VAL A 117 4.16 -7.56 -7.50
CA VAL A 117 3.33 -7.62 -6.31
C VAL A 117 3.94 -6.74 -5.25
N ALA A 118 3.12 -5.92 -4.60
CA ALA A 118 3.50 -5.18 -3.40
C ALA A 118 2.48 -5.47 -2.30
N VAL A 119 2.96 -6.02 -1.19
CA VAL A 119 2.16 -6.24 0.02
C VAL A 119 2.77 -5.45 1.16
N VAL A 120 1.93 -4.72 1.88
CA VAL A 120 2.33 -3.98 3.08
C VAL A 120 1.50 -4.41 4.27
N ALA A 121 2.08 -4.43 5.46
CA ALA A 121 1.36 -4.75 6.69
C ALA A 121 1.68 -3.74 7.79
N SER A 122 0.67 -3.24 8.51
CA SER A 122 0.87 -2.29 9.60
C SER A 122 1.76 -2.89 10.68
N ALA A 123 2.77 -2.14 11.12
CA ALA A 123 3.66 -2.56 12.21
C ALA A 123 3.07 -2.30 13.60
N ASP A 124 2.10 -1.39 13.69
CA ASP A 124 1.51 -0.88 14.93
C ASP A 124 -0.01 -1.11 14.95
N ASP A 125 -0.60 -1.26 16.16
CA ASP A 125 -2.04 -1.48 16.34
C ASP A 125 -2.89 -0.29 15.90
N ILE A 126 -2.37 0.92 16.15
CA ILE A 126 -2.86 2.15 15.51
C ILE A 126 -1.92 2.40 14.33
N PRO A 127 -2.34 2.06 13.10
CA PRO A 127 -1.41 1.90 11.99
C PRO A 127 -0.81 3.24 11.58
N ASN A 128 0.52 3.32 11.60
CA ASN A 128 1.28 4.46 11.09
C ASN A 128 2.50 4.01 10.27
N ARG A 129 3.20 3.00 10.76
CA ARG A 129 4.34 2.36 10.08
C ARG A 129 3.89 1.05 9.45
N TYR A 130 4.57 0.66 8.38
CA TYR A 130 4.24 -0.53 7.61
C TYR A 130 5.50 -1.30 7.21
N PHE A 131 5.48 -2.61 7.41
CA PHE A 131 6.37 -3.55 6.73
C PHE A 131 5.98 -3.66 5.26
N LYS A 132 6.93 -4.05 4.40
CA LYS A 132 6.70 -4.22 2.97
C LYS A 132 7.37 -5.49 2.46
N GLU A 133 6.70 -6.14 1.53
CA GLU A 133 7.15 -7.31 0.80
C GLU A 133 6.88 -7.04 -0.69
N ILE A 134 7.92 -7.13 -1.52
CA ILE A 134 7.84 -6.80 -2.96
C ILE A 134 8.39 -7.96 -3.77
N TYR A 135 7.56 -8.47 -4.67
CA TYR A 135 7.87 -9.65 -5.49
C TYR A 135 7.64 -9.36 -6.96
N VAL A 136 8.38 -10.08 -7.80
CA VAL A 136 8.13 -10.13 -9.24
C VAL A 136 7.59 -11.51 -9.55
N GLN A 137 6.38 -11.58 -10.11
CA GLN A 137 5.81 -12.84 -10.58
C GLN A 137 5.71 -12.84 -12.10
N GLU A 138 6.03 -13.98 -12.70
CA GLU A 138 5.86 -14.15 -14.14
C GLU A 138 4.38 -14.11 -14.49
N ARG A 139 4.05 -13.42 -15.59
CA ARG A 139 2.71 -13.49 -16.16
C ARG A 139 2.63 -14.82 -16.89
N SER A 140 2.17 -15.85 -16.20
CA SER A 140 1.89 -17.15 -16.81
C SER A 140 1.01 -16.94 -18.05
N ALA A 141 1.60 -17.12 -19.23
CA ALA A 141 0.86 -17.50 -20.41
C ALA A 141 0.64 -19.01 -20.26
N GLU A 142 -0.61 -19.42 -20.07
CA GLU A 142 -1.06 -20.82 -20.15
C GLU A 142 -0.69 -21.83 -19.03
N ALA A 143 0.09 -21.50 -17.99
CA ALA A 143 0.26 -22.44 -16.88
C ALA A 143 -0.89 -22.31 -15.86
N ARG A 144 -1.83 -23.28 -15.91
CA ARG A 144 -2.80 -23.73 -14.88
C ARG A 144 -4.22 -23.16 -14.80
N GLY A 145 -4.67 -22.30 -15.71
CA GLY A 145 -6.04 -21.77 -15.61
C GLY A 145 -6.30 -20.97 -14.32
N GLU A 146 -5.24 -20.55 -13.66
CA GLU A 146 -5.27 -19.67 -12.48
C GLU A 146 -5.41 -18.21 -12.96
N SER A 147 -6.15 -17.39 -12.20
CA SER A 147 -6.37 -15.98 -12.54
C SER A 147 -5.04 -15.23 -12.65
N ARG A 148 -4.95 -14.30 -13.60
CA ARG A 148 -3.77 -13.44 -13.80
C ARG A 148 -3.57 -12.44 -12.65
N GLU A 149 -4.61 -12.25 -11.84
CA GLU A 149 -4.67 -11.33 -10.72
C GLU A 149 -4.30 -11.99 -9.38
N CYS A 150 -4.11 -13.31 -9.34
CA CYS A 150 -3.67 -14.01 -8.13
C CYS A 150 -2.22 -13.68 -7.78
N VAL A 151 -1.99 -13.35 -6.50
CA VAL A 151 -0.64 -13.27 -5.92
C VAL A 151 -0.12 -14.67 -5.63
N VAL A 152 0.80 -15.18 -6.47
CA VAL A 152 1.29 -16.58 -6.40
C VAL A 152 1.95 -16.91 -5.06
N ASP A 153 2.81 -16.01 -4.54
CA ASP A 153 3.56 -16.25 -3.31
C ASP A 153 2.85 -15.73 -2.04
N MET A 154 1.52 -15.57 -2.08
CA MET A 154 0.74 -14.96 -1.00
C MET A 154 0.99 -15.62 0.36
N LYS A 155 1.10 -16.95 0.40
CA LYS A 155 1.40 -17.69 1.62
C LYS A 155 2.74 -17.27 2.25
N GLN A 156 3.80 -17.24 1.45
CA GLN A 156 5.14 -16.89 1.93
C GLN A 156 5.22 -15.42 2.35
N ILE A 157 4.58 -14.54 1.58
CA ILE A 157 4.47 -13.11 1.89
C ILE A 157 3.77 -12.90 3.24
N MET A 158 2.60 -13.51 3.43
CA MET A 158 1.84 -13.38 4.67
C MET A 158 2.59 -13.97 5.86
N LYS A 159 3.24 -15.12 5.69
CA LYS A 159 4.09 -15.72 6.73
C LYS A 159 5.20 -14.77 7.17
N SER A 160 5.89 -14.13 6.22
CA SER A 160 6.93 -13.14 6.49
C SER A 160 6.38 -11.95 7.28
N LEU A 161 5.30 -11.32 6.79
CA LEU A 161 4.71 -10.13 7.40
C LEU A 161 4.16 -10.39 8.82
N ILE A 162 3.50 -11.54 9.03
CA ILE A 162 3.02 -11.94 10.36
C ILE A 162 4.20 -12.19 11.31
N SER A 163 5.29 -12.78 10.82
CA SER A 163 6.51 -13.00 11.62
C SER A 163 7.16 -11.67 12.01
N GLN A 164 7.29 -10.73 11.07
CA GLN A 164 7.82 -9.39 11.32
C GLN A 164 6.96 -8.63 12.34
N TYR A 165 5.63 -8.71 12.21
CA TYR A 165 4.71 -8.13 13.19
C TYR A 165 4.91 -8.76 14.58
N LYS A 166 4.98 -10.10 14.66
CA LYS A 166 5.19 -10.80 15.94
C LYS A 166 6.52 -10.47 16.58
N GLU A 167 7.59 -10.37 15.80
CA GLU A 167 8.91 -9.96 16.26
C GLU A 167 8.88 -8.53 16.79
N HIS A 168 8.21 -7.61 16.08
CA HIS A 168 8.09 -6.21 16.46
C HIS A 168 7.23 -5.98 17.71
N ARG A 169 6.12 -6.72 17.85
CA ARG A 169 5.12 -6.52 18.92
C ARG A 169 5.27 -7.47 20.10
N GLY A 170 6.01 -8.57 19.93
CA GLY A 170 6.11 -9.67 20.90
C GLY A 170 4.93 -10.65 20.86
N TYR A 171 3.91 -10.42 20.01
CA TYR A 171 2.74 -11.28 19.85
C TYR A 171 2.25 -11.28 18.40
N PRO A 172 1.67 -12.38 17.88
CA PRO A 172 1.05 -12.39 16.57
C PRO A 172 -0.28 -11.60 16.59
N PRO A 173 -0.73 -11.06 15.44
CA PRO A 173 -1.99 -10.35 15.38
C PRO A 173 -3.17 -11.29 15.64
N LYS A 174 -4.20 -10.83 16.35
CA LYS A 174 -5.44 -11.60 16.57
C LYS A 174 -6.42 -11.48 15.41
N ALA A 175 -6.29 -10.41 14.63
CA ALA A 175 -7.13 -10.16 13.47
C ALA A 175 -6.30 -9.55 12.34
N ILE A 176 -6.56 -9.98 11.10
CA ILE A 176 -5.89 -9.50 9.91
C ILE A 176 -6.96 -8.96 8.95
N VAL A 177 -6.83 -7.69 8.57
CA VAL A 177 -7.73 -7.02 7.63
C VAL A 177 -6.95 -6.76 6.34
N ILE A 178 -7.33 -7.43 5.27
CA ILE A 178 -6.66 -7.37 3.97
C ILE A 178 -7.46 -6.45 3.05
N TYR A 179 -6.84 -5.39 2.57
CA TYR A 179 -7.34 -4.51 1.52
C TYR A 179 -6.63 -4.86 0.20
N ARG A 180 -7.37 -5.45 -0.73
CA ARG A 180 -6.84 -5.89 -2.03
C ARG A 180 -7.31 -4.96 -3.15
N ASP A 181 -6.38 -4.30 -3.84
CA ASP A 181 -6.69 -3.32 -4.89
C ASP A 181 -6.78 -3.94 -6.29
N GLY A 182 -7.80 -3.60 -7.07
CA GLY A 182 -7.78 -3.82 -8.52
C GLY A 182 -8.07 -5.22 -9.01
N ILE A 183 -8.81 -6.04 -8.26
CA ILE A 183 -9.40 -7.27 -8.81
C ILE A 183 -10.61 -6.93 -9.67
N ALA A 184 -10.68 -7.51 -10.87
CA ALA A 184 -11.86 -7.46 -11.71
C ALA A 184 -12.99 -8.35 -11.15
N ASP A 185 -14.25 -7.90 -11.24
CA ASP A 185 -15.40 -8.61 -10.68
C ASP A 185 -15.51 -10.08 -11.14
N SER A 186 -15.14 -10.38 -12.38
CA SER A 186 -15.16 -11.74 -12.94
C SER A 186 -14.12 -12.69 -12.36
N GLU A 187 -13.08 -12.16 -11.72
CA GLU A 187 -11.98 -12.93 -11.11
C GLU A 187 -12.04 -12.89 -9.58
N PHE A 188 -13.04 -12.21 -9.00
CA PHE A 188 -13.14 -12.01 -7.56
C PHE A 188 -13.13 -13.31 -6.77
N ASP A 189 -14.05 -14.24 -7.06
CA ASP A 189 -14.20 -15.47 -6.28
C ASP A 189 -12.93 -16.33 -6.32
N SER A 190 -12.32 -16.50 -7.50
CA SER A 190 -11.13 -17.33 -7.66
C SER A 190 -9.90 -16.74 -6.97
N VAL A 191 -9.69 -15.41 -7.07
CA VAL A 191 -8.58 -14.73 -6.38
C VAL A 191 -8.80 -14.72 -4.88
N PHE A 192 -10.02 -14.42 -4.42
CA PHE A 192 -10.38 -14.43 -3.02
C PHE A 192 -10.14 -15.80 -2.38
N GLU A 193 -10.65 -16.88 -2.99
CA GLU A 193 -10.48 -18.24 -2.49
C GLU A 193 -8.99 -18.61 -2.38
N TYR A 194 -8.23 -18.37 -3.45
CA TYR A 194 -6.81 -18.68 -3.49
C TYR A 194 -6.01 -17.92 -2.42
N GLU A 195 -6.11 -16.58 -2.41
CA GLU A 195 -5.31 -15.73 -1.52
C GLU A 195 -5.71 -15.90 -0.04
N LEU A 196 -7.00 -16.10 0.24
CA LEU A 196 -7.47 -16.35 1.61
C LEU A 196 -7.02 -17.72 2.11
N MET A 197 -7.07 -18.77 1.28
CA MET A 197 -6.52 -20.08 1.66
C MET A 197 -5.02 -20.00 1.91
N ALA A 198 -4.27 -19.37 1.01
CA ALA A 198 -2.82 -19.16 1.16
C ALA A 198 -2.49 -18.42 2.47
N THR A 199 -3.29 -17.41 2.84
CA THR A 199 -3.15 -16.69 4.11
C THR A 199 -3.43 -17.60 5.32
N ARG A 200 -4.46 -18.45 5.26
CA ARG A 200 -4.77 -19.42 6.33
C ARG A 200 -3.65 -20.44 6.49
N GLU A 201 -3.12 -20.96 5.39
CA GLU A 201 -1.99 -21.89 5.41
C GLU A 201 -0.74 -21.25 6.02
N ALA A 202 -0.47 -19.98 5.72
CA ALA A 202 0.62 -19.23 6.36
C ALA A 202 0.46 -19.16 7.88
N CYS A 203 -0.76 -18.95 8.37
CA CYS A 203 -1.06 -18.92 9.80
C CYS A 203 -0.80 -20.29 10.45
N VAL A 204 -1.33 -21.36 9.85
CA VAL A 204 -1.14 -22.74 10.35
C VAL A 204 0.33 -23.16 10.35
N GLU A 205 1.10 -22.75 9.35
CA GLU A 205 2.53 -23.06 9.27
C GLU A 205 3.36 -22.32 10.34
N LEU A 206 2.94 -21.12 10.75
CA LEU A 206 3.56 -20.42 11.88
C LEU A 206 3.24 -21.09 13.23
N SER A 207 2.03 -21.61 13.38
CA SER A 207 1.61 -22.42 14.52
C SER A 207 0.29 -23.10 14.23
N SER A 208 0.19 -24.41 14.51
CA SER A 208 -1.01 -25.21 14.24
C SER A 208 -2.28 -24.72 14.96
N ILE A 209 -2.13 -23.98 16.06
CA ILE A 209 -3.24 -23.42 16.84
C ILE A 209 -3.53 -21.95 16.50
N TYR A 210 -2.73 -21.32 15.63
CA TYR A 210 -2.87 -19.91 15.32
C TYR A 210 -3.93 -19.69 14.23
N GLN A 211 -5.08 -19.17 14.65
CA GLN A 211 -6.25 -18.92 13.81
C GLN A 211 -6.77 -17.50 14.04
N PRO A 212 -6.15 -16.47 13.44
CA PRO A 212 -6.62 -15.10 13.58
C PRO A 212 -7.96 -14.90 12.84
N TYR A 213 -8.73 -13.90 13.25
CA TYR A 213 -9.87 -13.44 12.47
C TYR A 213 -9.38 -12.84 11.15
N LEU A 214 -9.94 -13.28 10.02
CA LEU A 214 -9.57 -12.76 8.69
C LEU A 214 -10.74 -11.96 8.11
N THR A 215 -10.45 -10.74 7.65
CA THR A 215 -11.37 -9.92 6.86
C THR A 215 -10.69 -9.58 5.54
N TYR A 216 -11.35 -9.85 4.41
CA TYR A 216 -10.82 -9.58 3.09
C TYR A 216 -11.74 -8.59 2.38
N ILE A 217 -11.19 -7.44 1.99
CA ILE A 217 -11.92 -6.31 1.42
C ILE A 217 -11.28 -6.00 0.07
N VAL A 218 -12.03 -6.19 -1.01
CA VAL A 218 -11.60 -5.73 -2.33
C VAL A 218 -11.93 -4.26 -2.50
N VAL A 219 -10.94 -3.50 -2.91
CA VAL A 219 -11.05 -2.07 -3.17
C VAL A 219 -11.00 -1.86 -4.68
N ASN A 220 -12.11 -1.43 -5.27
CA ASN A 220 -12.15 -1.05 -6.67
C ASN A 220 -12.29 0.47 -6.79
N LYS A 221 -11.23 1.14 -7.24
CA LYS A 221 -11.17 2.60 -7.39
C LYS A 221 -11.60 3.07 -8.78
N ARG A 222 -11.72 2.16 -9.75
CA ARG A 222 -11.93 2.47 -11.17
C ARG A 222 -13.19 1.76 -11.66
N HIS A 223 -14.33 2.38 -11.38
CA HIS A 223 -15.64 1.90 -11.82
C HIS A 223 -16.44 3.01 -12.53
N HIS A 224 -17.60 2.67 -13.07
CA HIS A 224 -18.48 3.60 -13.81
C HIS A 224 -19.53 4.29 -12.92
N THR A 225 -19.75 3.83 -11.69
CA THR A 225 -20.69 4.45 -10.74
C THR A 225 -20.25 5.86 -10.34
N ARG A 226 -21.16 6.83 -10.39
CA ARG A 226 -20.94 8.22 -9.95
C ARG A 226 -22.11 8.66 -9.08
N PHE A 227 -21.80 9.38 -7.99
CA PHE A 227 -22.78 9.94 -7.08
C PHE A 227 -22.83 11.45 -7.20
N PHE A 228 -24.03 12.01 -7.19
CA PHE A 228 -24.27 13.44 -7.29
C PHE A 228 -25.12 13.89 -6.10
N PRO A 229 -24.77 15.02 -5.44
CA PRO A 229 -25.64 15.59 -4.42
C PRO A 229 -26.95 16.11 -5.06
N VAL A 230 -28.06 15.98 -4.33
CA VAL A 230 -29.39 16.37 -4.83
C VAL A 230 -29.53 17.90 -4.91
N ASP A 231 -29.08 18.63 -3.88
CA ASP A 231 -29.33 20.06 -3.72
C ASP A 231 -28.05 20.93 -3.73
N LEU A 232 -26.89 20.34 -4.01
CA LEU A 232 -25.61 21.05 -4.05
C LEU A 232 -25.00 20.97 -5.44
N LYS A 233 -24.24 22.00 -5.82
CA LYS A 233 -23.37 21.92 -7.01
C LYS A 233 -22.05 21.27 -6.63
N GLY A 234 -21.54 20.39 -7.50
CA GLY A 234 -20.24 19.74 -7.34
C GLY A 234 -20.35 18.28 -6.92
N ASN A 235 -19.25 17.73 -6.40
CA ASN A 235 -19.16 16.34 -5.97
C ASN A 235 -19.79 16.12 -4.60
N VAL A 236 -20.12 14.86 -4.30
CA VAL A 236 -20.47 14.44 -2.94
C VAL A 236 -19.33 14.73 -1.96
N THR A 237 -19.66 15.00 -0.69
CA THR A 237 -18.67 15.31 0.34
C THR A 237 -17.76 14.11 0.63
N ALA A 238 -16.52 14.38 1.04
CA ALA A 238 -15.64 13.33 1.58
C ALA A 238 -16.31 12.70 2.81
N GLY A 239 -16.26 11.37 2.90
CA GLY A 239 -16.95 10.58 3.93
C GLY A 239 -18.35 10.10 3.53
N THR A 240 -18.86 10.42 2.33
CA THR A 240 -20.15 9.91 1.86
C THR A 240 -20.09 8.40 1.67
N VAL A 241 -21.00 7.67 2.33
CA VAL A 241 -21.18 6.22 2.21
C VAL A 241 -22.51 5.93 1.51
N VAL A 242 -22.50 4.97 0.58
CA VAL A 242 -23.72 4.46 -0.07
C VAL A 242 -23.71 2.94 0.01
N ASP A 243 -24.63 2.38 0.78
CA ASP A 243 -24.82 0.94 1.03
C ASP A 243 -26.27 0.48 0.71
N SER A 244 -27.03 1.32 0.00
CA SER A 244 -28.42 1.08 -0.37
C SER A 244 -28.55 -0.06 -1.38
N ARG A 245 -29.44 -1.02 -1.10
CA ARG A 245 -29.63 -2.25 -1.91
C ARG A 245 -30.04 -2.00 -3.37
N GLU A 246 -30.51 -0.80 -3.69
CA GLU A 246 -30.85 -0.35 -5.04
C GLU A 246 -29.62 -0.12 -5.93
N VAL A 247 -28.44 0.08 -5.33
CA VAL A 247 -27.19 0.42 -6.03
C VAL A 247 -26.12 -0.65 -5.82
N ILE A 248 -26.05 -1.22 -4.62
CA ILE A 248 -25.05 -2.24 -4.29
C ILE A 248 -25.44 -3.61 -4.85
N ASN A 249 -24.46 -4.50 -5.00
CA ASN A 249 -24.75 -5.89 -5.35
C ASN A 249 -25.58 -6.54 -4.20
N PRO A 250 -26.76 -7.15 -4.49
CA PRO A 250 -27.65 -7.68 -3.46
C PRO A 250 -27.15 -8.97 -2.80
N THR A 251 -26.16 -9.66 -3.39
CA THR A 251 -25.67 -10.96 -2.90
C THR A 251 -24.33 -10.87 -2.17
N THR A 252 -23.62 -9.75 -2.25
CA THR A 252 -22.31 -9.56 -1.60
C THR A 252 -22.35 -8.42 -0.59
N TYR A 253 -21.51 -8.49 0.45
CA TYR A 253 -21.40 -7.39 1.40
C TYR A 253 -20.48 -6.30 0.85
N ASN A 254 -21.07 -5.25 0.31
CA ASN A 254 -20.36 -4.16 -0.36
C ASN A 254 -21.01 -2.80 -0.09
N PHE A 255 -20.22 -1.74 -0.29
CA PHE A 255 -20.64 -0.36 -0.15
C PHE A 255 -19.71 0.53 -0.99
N PHE A 256 -20.18 1.73 -1.34
CA PHE A 256 -19.35 2.78 -1.89
C PHE A 256 -18.95 3.76 -0.79
N LEU A 257 -17.70 4.22 -0.82
CA LEU A 257 -17.19 5.27 0.06
C LEU A 257 -16.43 6.31 -0.77
N ASN A 258 -16.95 7.54 -0.82
CA ASN A 258 -16.20 8.67 -1.34
C ASN A 258 -15.30 9.23 -0.21
N SER A 259 -14.10 8.68 -0.06
CA SER A 259 -13.18 9.03 1.04
C SER A 259 -12.38 10.32 0.83
N HIS A 260 -12.43 10.93 -0.35
CA HIS A 260 -11.60 12.06 -0.72
C HIS A 260 -12.42 13.25 -1.21
N HIS A 261 -11.87 14.45 -1.01
CA HIS A 261 -12.39 15.64 -1.63
C HIS A 261 -11.95 15.67 -3.10
N SER A 262 -12.87 16.03 -3.99
CA SER A 262 -12.60 16.23 -5.42
C SER A 262 -12.92 17.66 -5.80
N ASP A 263 -11.89 18.49 -5.94
CA ASP A 263 -11.96 19.88 -6.40
C ASP A 263 -12.17 19.95 -7.93
N LYS A 264 -13.31 19.45 -8.44
CA LYS A 264 -13.76 19.68 -9.83
C LYS A 264 -15.27 19.64 -9.95
#